data_AF-A0A9P5GT80-F1
#
_entry.id   AF-A0A9P5GT80-F1
#
_cell.length_a   1.000
_cell.length_b   1.000
_cell.length_c   1.000
_cell.angle_alpha   90.00
_cell.angle_beta   90.00
_cell.angle_gamma   90.00
#
_symmetry.space_group_name_H-M   'P 1'
#
loop_
_entity.id
_entity.type
_entity.pdbx_description
1 polymer ?
#
loop_
_entity_poly.entity_id
_entity_poly.type
_entity_poly.pdbx_seq_one_letter_code
_entity_poly.pdbx_strand_id
1 'polypeptide(L)'
;MELSLLSGAEYEVILLVDAKNIELPHPTDNVGLDNLKKSLPRELQDLAVFFNAEILKDWYPKIDVHEAILQYFQPMQIFSRLNPQYDFFWQFEMDSRYTGHFYNFLQQATEFAKQQPRKNLWERNSYFYIPAVHGSWEKFTDQVDQSMAGVSSIWGPHPAKGIEVGNEASEPLRADLDDDSWSWGVGEEADVITWLPQFDPQRTEWPFADRVFNFPQKGRTPRRTSVVAMSRVSARLLRLMHKDKTEKGLGLASEMSPTSWALYYGLKSVQVPQPIYHAHSTDPVELNLRANTGKPGKISAGRNSIWNWNQHNDIIMKISYMFGSEFSERIYRAWLGYDGEEKVSYYAGALTGPLISADTYEKNGHRPHLCLPPMFLHPVKNTKR
;
A
#
# COMPACT_ATOMS: atom_id res chain seq x y z
N MET A 1 -0.78 -8.35 18.61
CA MET A 1 -1.48 -8.79 19.83
C MET A 1 -2.49 -7.74 20.30
N GLU A 2 -2.11 -6.46 20.43
CA GLU A 2 -3.07 -5.37 20.76
C GLU A 2 -4.28 -5.35 19.81
N LEU A 3 -4.06 -5.39 18.49
CA LEU A 3 -5.12 -5.34 17.48
C LEU A 3 -6.18 -6.45 17.68
N SER A 4 -5.75 -7.71 17.78
CA SER A 4 -6.63 -8.87 17.93
C SER A 4 -7.40 -8.89 19.25
N LEU A 5 -6.74 -8.49 20.35
CA LEU A 5 -7.38 -8.48 21.68
C LEU A 5 -8.40 -7.36 21.80
N LEU A 6 -8.08 -6.15 21.33
CA LEU A 6 -8.98 -5.00 21.40
C LEU A 6 -10.20 -5.16 20.50
N SER A 7 -10.04 -5.78 19.35
CA SER A 7 -11.13 -5.94 18.39
C SER A 7 -12.03 -7.16 18.66
N GLY A 8 -11.82 -7.88 19.77
CA GLY A 8 -12.57 -9.10 20.07
C GLY A 8 -12.40 -10.19 18.99
N ALA A 9 -11.18 -10.35 18.47
CA ALA A 9 -10.82 -11.27 17.38
C ALA A 9 -11.40 -10.93 15.98
N GLU A 10 -11.86 -9.71 15.74
CA GLU A 10 -12.09 -9.22 14.35
C GLU A 10 -10.81 -9.30 13.49
N TYR A 11 -9.64 -9.07 14.08
CA TYR A 11 -8.35 -9.14 13.40
C TYR A 11 -7.48 -10.26 13.98
N GLU A 12 -6.76 -10.95 13.11
CA GLU A 12 -5.70 -11.89 13.48
C GLU A 12 -4.36 -11.44 12.92
N VAL A 13 -3.28 -11.60 13.70
CA VAL A 13 -1.93 -11.22 13.29
C VAL A 13 -1.15 -12.47 12.90
N ILE A 14 -0.67 -12.50 11.67
CA ILE A 14 0.14 -13.60 11.12
C ILE A 14 1.45 -13.04 10.59
N LEU A 15 2.54 -13.77 10.82
CA LEU A 15 3.86 -13.49 10.30
C LEU A 15 4.14 -14.44 9.12
N LEU A 16 4.04 -13.94 7.90
CA LEU A 16 4.49 -14.68 6.71
C LEU A 16 6.02 -14.58 6.62
N VAL A 17 6.72 -15.69 6.86
CA VAL A 17 8.20 -15.71 6.95
C VAL A 17 8.79 -16.36 5.70
N ASP A 18 9.53 -15.54 4.93
CA ASP A 18 10.33 -16.02 3.79
C ASP A 18 11.60 -16.74 4.29
N ALA A 19 11.56 -18.06 4.23
CA ALA A 19 12.62 -18.97 4.62
C ALA A 19 13.70 -19.08 3.53
N LYS A 20 14.73 -18.24 3.62
CA LYS A 20 15.82 -18.19 2.64
C LYS A 20 16.85 -19.28 2.84
N ASN A 21 17.25 -19.93 1.74
CA ASN A 21 18.32 -20.92 1.69
C ASN A 21 18.14 -22.11 2.64
N ILE A 22 16.91 -22.45 2.98
CA ILE A 22 16.58 -23.63 3.78
C ILE A 22 15.54 -24.48 3.04
N GLU A 23 15.71 -25.80 3.13
CA GLU A 23 14.67 -26.73 2.75
C GLU A 23 13.60 -26.72 3.84
N LEU A 24 12.36 -26.41 3.46
CA LEU A 24 11.27 -26.39 4.41
C LEU A 24 10.84 -27.83 4.73
N PRO A 25 10.62 -28.17 6.01
CA PRO A 25 10.04 -29.46 6.37
C PRO A 25 8.72 -29.68 5.64
N HIS A 26 8.43 -30.93 5.28
CA HIS A 26 7.13 -31.27 4.72
C HIS A 26 6.02 -30.84 5.70
N PRO A 27 4.83 -30.38 5.25
CA PRO A 27 3.76 -29.93 6.14
C PRO A 27 3.30 -30.96 7.19
N THR A 28 3.59 -32.25 7.01
CA THR A 28 3.30 -33.33 7.97
C THR A 28 4.46 -33.65 8.92
N ASP A 29 5.64 -33.06 8.72
CA ASP A 29 6.79 -33.19 9.61
C ASP A 29 6.70 -32.16 10.74
N ASN A 30 5.88 -32.48 11.74
CA ASN A 30 5.69 -31.62 12.91
C ASN A 30 7.00 -31.34 13.66
N VAL A 31 7.91 -32.33 13.73
CA VAL A 31 9.19 -32.18 14.45
C VAL A 31 10.10 -31.19 13.72
N GLY A 32 10.20 -31.30 12.39
CA GLY A 32 10.92 -30.35 11.56
C GLY A 32 10.36 -28.94 11.68
N LEU A 33 9.04 -28.78 11.58
CA LEU A 33 8.37 -27.48 11.71
C LEU A 33 8.58 -26.85 13.10
N ASP A 34 8.46 -27.63 14.17
CA ASP A 34 8.70 -27.16 15.54
C ASP A 34 10.17 -26.74 15.74
N ASN A 35 11.12 -27.46 15.14
CA ASN A 35 12.52 -27.06 15.17
C ASN A 35 12.78 -25.77 14.38
N LEU A 36 12.13 -25.60 13.22
CA LEU A 36 12.23 -24.36 12.45
C LEU A 36 11.67 -23.17 13.25
N LYS A 37 10.52 -23.33 13.91
CA LYS A 37 9.92 -22.30 14.75
C LYS A 37 10.84 -21.83 15.89
N LYS A 38 11.71 -22.69 16.42
CA LYS A 38 12.69 -22.30 17.47
C LYS A 38 13.69 -21.23 17.03
N SER A 39 13.80 -20.95 15.73
CA SER A 39 14.58 -19.82 15.22
C SER A 39 13.93 -18.46 15.49
N LEU A 40 12.64 -18.43 15.88
CA LEU A 40 11.89 -17.24 16.23
C LEU A 40 11.78 -17.08 17.76
N PRO A 41 11.64 -15.83 18.27
CA PRO A 41 11.27 -15.59 19.66
C PRO A 41 10.02 -16.37 20.05
N ARG A 42 9.99 -16.92 21.28
CA ARG A 42 8.94 -17.82 21.75
C ARG A 42 7.53 -17.28 21.49
N GLU A 43 7.35 -15.98 21.72
CA GLU A 43 6.07 -15.28 21.63
C GLU A 43 5.56 -15.10 20.19
N LEU A 44 6.42 -15.36 19.18
CA LEU A 44 6.10 -15.21 17.76
C LEU A 44 5.94 -16.55 17.04
N GLN A 45 6.28 -17.67 17.67
CA GLN A 45 6.35 -18.98 17.02
C GLN A 45 5.00 -19.45 16.48
N ASP A 46 3.92 -19.17 17.22
CA ASP A 46 2.56 -19.58 16.84
C ASP A 46 1.90 -18.62 15.83
N LEU A 47 2.50 -17.44 15.61
CA LEU A 47 2.03 -16.49 14.60
C LEU A 47 2.66 -16.76 13.22
N ALA A 48 3.71 -17.58 13.16
CA ALA A 48 4.55 -17.72 11.98
C ALA A 48 4.03 -18.78 11.01
N VAL A 49 3.92 -18.38 9.74
CA VAL A 49 3.69 -19.26 8.60
C VAL A 49 4.85 -19.10 7.63
N PHE A 50 5.59 -20.19 7.44
CA PHE A 50 6.79 -20.19 6.60
C PHE A 50 6.44 -20.47 5.13
N PHE A 51 7.14 -19.80 4.23
CA PHE A 51 7.14 -20.10 2.80
C PHE A 51 8.56 -19.91 2.24
N ASN A 52 8.86 -20.48 1.08
CA ASN A 52 10.10 -20.24 0.36
C ASN A 52 9.83 -20.28 -1.16
N ALA A 53 10.87 -20.01 -1.96
CA ALA A 53 10.75 -19.97 -3.41
C ALA A 53 10.26 -21.30 -4.03
N GLU A 54 10.62 -22.46 -3.45
CA GLU A 54 10.18 -23.77 -3.94
C GLU A 54 8.66 -23.96 -3.76
N ILE A 55 8.10 -23.61 -2.59
CA ILE A 55 6.63 -23.62 -2.40
C ILE A 55 5.94 -22.70 -3.40
N LEU A 56 6.48 -21.50 -3.61
CA LEU A 56 5.89 -20.56 -4.57
C LEU A 56 5.93 -21.11 -6.00
N LYS A 57 7.01 -21.80 -6.37
CA LYS A 57 7.18 -22.44 -7.67
C LYS A 57 6.21 -23.60 -7.88
N ASP A 58 6.04 -24.44 -6.86
CA ASP A 58 5.08 -25.56 -6.91
C ASP A 58 3.64 -25.07 -7.08
N TRP A 59 3.27 -23.98 -6.41
CA TRP A 59 1.94 -23.38 -6.53
C TRP A 59 1.75 -22.61 -7.84
N TYR A 60 2.81 -22.03 -8.40
CA TYR A 60 2.76 -21.16 -9.57
C TYR A 60 3.76 -21.53 -10.66
N PRO A 61 3.73 -22.77 -11.19
CA PRO A 61 4.78 -23.31 -12.07
C PRO A 61 4.87 -22.63 -13.45
N LYS A 62 3.89 -21.80 -13.80
CA LYS A 62 3.85 -21.02 -15.06
C LYS A 62 4.50 -19.64 -14.94
N ILE A 63 4.99 -19.27 -13.75
CA ILE A 63 5.73 -18.03 -13.51
C ILE A 63 7.18 -18.40 -13.29
N ASP A 64 8.12 -17.78 -14.00
CA ASP A 64 9.52 -18.16 -13.91
C ASP A 64 10.29 -17.47 -12.76
N VAL A 65 9.62 -16.58 -12.00
CA VAL A 65 10.24 -15.73 -10.97
C VAL A 65 9.44 -15.76 -9.67
N HIS A 66 10.09 -16.21 -8.59
CA HIS A 66 9.50 -16.38 -7.24
C HIS A 66 10.26 -15.63 -6.14
N GLU A 67 10.95 -14.55 -6.50
CA GLU A 67 11.62 -13.69 -5.52
C GLU A 67 10.59 -12.88 -4.73
N ALA A 68 10.71 -12.87 -3.40
CA ALA A 68 9.78 -12.15 -2.52
C ALA A 68 9.58 -10.68 -2.94
N ILE A 69 10.65 -9.99 -3.33
CA ILE A 69 10.61 -8.59 -3.77
C ILE A 69 9.77 -8.37 -5.03
N LEU A 70 9.62 -9.39 -5.89
CA LEU A 70 8.79 -9.32 -7.10
C LEU A 70 7.44 -9.99 -6.91
N GLN A 71 7.21 -10.73 -5.83
CA GLN A 71 6.05 -11.59 -5.66
C GLN A 71 5.47 -11.59 -4.24
N TYR A 72 5.53 -10.47 -3.50
CA TYR A 72 4.98 -10.37 -2.12
C TYR A 72 3.56 -10.91 -1.96
N PHE A 73 2.73 -10.81 -2.99
CA PHE A 73 1.36 -11.31 -2.95
C PHE A 73 1.19 -12.80 -3.30
N GLN A 74 2.21 -13.51 -3.78
CA GLN A 74 2.13 -14.98 -3.96
C GLN A 74 1.88 -15.71 -2.62
N PRO A 75 2.68 -15.50 -1.56
CA PRO A 75 2.42 -16.16 -0.28
C PRO A 75 1.06 -15.75 0.32
N MET A 76 0.59 -14.52 0.10
CA MET A 76 -0.76 -14.11 0.53
C MET A 76 -1.88 -14.86 -0.19
N GLN A 77 -1.74 -15.07 -1.50
CA GLN A 77 -2.70 -15.85 -2.28
C GLN A 77 -2.79 -17.29 -1.79
N ILE A 78 -1.63 -17.92 -1.49
CA ILE A 78 -1.58 -19.25 -0.88
C ILE A 78 -2.24 -19.24 0.49
N PHE A 79 -1.87 -18.29 1.36
CA PHE A 79 -2.40 -18.16 2.70
C PHE A 79 -3.93 -18.00 2.70
N SER A 80 -4.47 -17.12 1.87
CA SER A 80 -5.92 -16.90 1.72
C SER A 80 -6.65 -18.15 1.24
N ARG A 81 -6.05 -18.94 0.34
CA ARG A 81 -6.61 -20.21 -0.13
C ARG A 81 -6.67 -21.28 0.96
N LEU A 82 -5.67 -21.31 1.84
CA LEU A 82 -5.59 -22.26 2.95
C LEU A 82 -6.41 -21.80 4.17
N ASN A 83 -6.77 -20.52 4.23
CA ASN A 83 -7.51 -19.92 5.33
C ASN A 83 -8.75 -19.16 4.81
N PRO A 84 -9.79 -19.88 4.34
CA PRO A 84 -10.97 -19.28 3.73
C PRO A 84 -11.88 -18.54 4.72
N GLN A 85 -11.58 -18.59 6.03
CA GLN A 85 -12.33 -17.89 7.07
C GLN A 85 -12.13 -16.37 7.06
N TYR A 86 -11.11 -15.84 6.37
CA TYR A 86 -10.85 -14.40 6.32
C TYR A 86 -11.33 -13.78 5.01
N ASP A 87 -12.09 -12.70 5.12
CA ASP A 87 -12.62 -11.97 3.96
C ASP A 87 -11.63 -10.92 3.40
N PHE A 88 -10.77 -10.37 4.27
CA PHE A 88 -9.81 -9.31 3.93
C PHE A 88 -8.47 -9.53 4.62
N PHE A 89 -7.40 -9.09 3.96
CA PHE A 89 -6.03 -9.24 4.42
C PHE A 89 -5.34 -7.89 4.38
N TRP A 90 -4.85 -7.43 5.53
CA TRP A 90 -3.92 -6.31 5.60
C TRP A 90 -2.49 -6.85 5.55
N GLN A 91 -1.73 -6.44 4.54
CA GLN A 91 -0.32 -6.78 4.46
C GLN A 91 0.53 -5.55 4.75
N PHE A 92 1.48 -5.75 5.66
CA PHE A 92 2.42 -4.75 6.12
C PHE A 92 3.85 -5.28 6.06
N GLU A 93 4.79 -4.40 5.76
CA GLU A 93 6.22 -4.69 5.89
C GLU A 93 6.63 -4.61 7.38
N MET A 94 7.54 -5.48 7.80
CA MET A 94 7.98 -5.60 9.19
C MET A 94 8.72 -4.36 9.73
N ASP A 95 9.23 -3.50 8.85
CA ASP A 95 9.88 -2.23 9.19
C ASP A 95 8.91 -1.03 9.14
N SER A 96 7.60 -1.26 8.99
CA SER A 96 6.61 -0.20 9.16
C SER A 96 6.26 0.02 10.65
N ARG A 97 5.96 1.25 11.05
CA ARG A 97 5.54 1.62 12.42
C ARG A 97 4.35 2.56 12.36
N TYR A 98 3.47 2.46 13.35
CA TYR A 98 2.39 3.41 13.54
C TYR A 98 2.46 3.94 14.98
N THR A 99 2.37 5.26 15.16
CA THR A 99 2.44 5.90 16.49
C THR A 99 1.08 6.02 17.17
N GLY A 100 -0.02 5.63 16.50
CA GLY A 100 -1.36 5.57 17.08
C GLY A 100 -1.87 4.13 17.27
N HIS A 101 -3.18 3.98 17.45
CA HIS A 101 -3.83 2.66 17.54
C HIS A 101 -4.18 2.10 16.16
N PHE A 102 -3.62 0.92 15.83
CA PHE A 102 -3.87 0.26 14.55
C PHE A 102 -5.36 -0.02 14.30
N TYR A 103 -6.13 -0.42 15.31
CA TYR A 103 -7.56 -0.68 15.15
C TYR A 103 -8.29 0.53 14.56
N ASN A 104 -8.14 1.70 15.19
CA ASN A 104 -8.73 2.95 14.72
C ASN A 104 -8.25 3.33 13.33
N PHE A 105 -6.97 3.08 13.02
CA PHE A 105 -6.38 3.39 11.71
C PHE A 105 -6.98 2.54 10.60
N LEU A 106 -7.04 1.22 10.79
CA LEU A 106 -7.59 0.28 9.81
C LEU A 106 -9.10 0.46 9.64
N GLN A 107 -9.82 0.71 10.74
CA GLN A 107 -11.27 0.97 10.71
C GLN A 107 -11.57 2.27 9.95
N GLN A 108 -10.88 3.37 10.25
CA GLN A 108 -11.08 4.64 9.53
C GLN A 108 -10.71 4.54 8.06
N ALA A 109 -9.62 3.84 7.71
CA ALA A 109 -9.26 3.59 6.32
C ALA A 109 -10.36 2.81 5.58
N THR A 110 -10.94 1.80 6.24
CA THR A 110 -12.06 1.00 5.72
C THR A 110 -13.31 1.86 5.51
N GLU A 111 -13.72 2.64 6.51
CA GLU A 111 -14.91 3.50 6.43
C GLU A 111 -14.74 4.60 5.38
N PHE A 112 -13.57 5.23 5.30
CA PHE A 112 -13.24 6.16 4.24
C PHE A 112 -13.38 5.51 2.85
N ALA A 113 -12.85 4.30 2.69
CA ALA A 113 -12.92 3.58 1.42
C ALA A 113 -14.36 3.25 1.01
N LYS A 114 -15.22 2.87 1.97
CA LYS A 114 -16.66 2.66 1.73
C LYS A 114 -17.36 3.93 1.23
N GLN A 115 -17.02 5.08 1.80
CA GLN A 115 -17.62 6.36 1.43
C GLN A 115 -17.22 6.83 0.02
N GLN A 116 -16.17 6.27 -0.58
CA GLN A 116 -15.73 6.71 -1.90
C GLN A 116 -16.67 6.22 -3.01
N PRO A 117 -17.17 7.12 -3.88
CA PRO A 117 -17.89 6.75 -5.08
C PRO A 117 -16.94 6.24 -6.16
N ARG A 118 -17.46 5.48 -7.13
CA ARG A 118 -16.68 4.93 -8.25
C ARG A 118 -16.40 5.92 -9.37
N LYS A 119 -17.25 6.94 -9.57
CA LYS A 119 -17.01 8.04 -10.53
C LYS A 119 -15.64 8.63 -10.27
N ASN A 120 -14.78 8.71 -11.30
CA ASN A 120 -13.43 9.27 -11.24
C ASN A 120 -12.53 8.72 -10.12
N LEU A 121 -12.80 7.50 -9.62
CA LEU A 121 -12.06 6.92 -8.50
C LEU A 121 -10.60 6.64 -8.87
N TRP A 122 -10.36 6.08 -10.05
CA TRP A 122 -9.00 5.80 -10.52
C TRP A 122 -8.19 7.09 -10.72
N GLU A 123 -8.86 8.16 -11.11
CA GLU A 123 -8.27 9.47 -11.31
C GLU A 123 -7.96 10.13 -9.97
N ARG A 124 -8.90 10.14 -9.01
CA ARG A 124 -8.64 10.63 -7.65
C ARG A 124 -7.50 9.88 -6.98
N ASN A 125 -7.49 8.55 -7.09
CA ASN A 125 -6.45 7.71 -6.50
C ASN A 125 -5.05 8.05 -7.00
N SER A 126 -4.91 8.71 -8.16
CA SER A 126 -3.60 9.01 -8.74
C SER A 126 -2.92 10.27 -8.17
N TYR A 127 -3.59 11.02 -7.29
CA TYR A 127 -3.04 12.23 -6.68
C TYR A 127 -2.48 11.98 -5.28
N PHE A 128 -1.42 12.71 -4.94
CA PHE A 128 -1.14 13.10 -3.55
C PHE A 128 -2.13 14.19 -3.13
N TYR A 129 -2.99 13.90 -2.17
CA TYR A 129 -3.88 14.91 -1.60
C TYR A 129 -3.11 15.86 -0.67
N ILE A 130 -3.06 17.15 -1.01
CA ILE A 130 -2.37 18.19 -0.25
C ILE A 130 -3.44 19.19 0.25
N PRO A 131 -3.87 19.12 1.52
CA PRO A 131 -4.98 19.95 2.03
C PRO A 131 -4.79 21.44 1.83
N ALA A 132 -3.55 21.94 1.95
CA ALA A 132 -3.23 23.36 1.75
C ALA A 132 -3.49 23.85 0.31
N VAL A 133 -3.53 22.95 -0.68
CA VAL A 133 -3.80 23.27 -2.09
C VAL A 133 -5.22 22.90 -2.48
N HIS A 134 -5.66 21.69 -2.11
CA HIS A 134 -6.94 21.15 -2.56
C HIS A 134 -8.13 21.57 -1.66
N GLY A 135 -7.89 21.97 -0.42
CA GLY A 135 -8.93 22.33 0.54
C GLY A 135 -9.50 21.10 1.25
N SER A 136 -10.83 20.96 1.29
CA SER A 136 -11.49 19.77 1.83
C SER A 136 -11.48 18.61 0.82
N TRP A 137 -11.85 17.41 1.27
CA TRP A 137 -11.92 16.24 0.39
C TRP A 137 -13.01 16.37 -0.68
N GLU A 138 -14.14 17.01 -0.34
CA GLU A 138 -15.23 17.29 -1.27
C GLU A 138 -14.75 18.25 -2.36
N LYS A 139 -14.07 19.34 -1.97
CA LYS A 139 -13.51 20.31 -2.92
C LYS A 139 -12.48 19.66 -3.84
N PHE A 140 -11.62 18.79 -3.31
CA PHE A 140 -10.69 18.00 -4.12
C PHE A 140 -11.42 17.09 -5.12
N THR A 141 -12.47 16.42 -4.67
CA THR A 141 -13.28 15.53 -5.51
C THR A 141 -13.93 16.30 -6.67
N ASP A 142 -14.51 17.48 -6.39
CA ASP A 142 -15.08 18.37 -7.40
C ASP A 142 -14.02 18.90 -8.37
N GLN A 143 -12.82 19.25 -7.89
CA GLN A 143 -11.71 19.69 -8.74
C GLN A 143 -11.27 18.60 -9.72
N VAL A 144 -11.15 17.36 -9.25
CA VAL A 144 -10.81 16.22 -10.13
C VAL A 144 -11.92 16.00 -11.16
N ASP A 145 -13.19 16.05 -10.74
CA ASP A 145 -14.34 15.89 -11.65
C ASP A 145 -14.34 16.95 -12.76
N GLN A 146 -14.18 18.22 -12.40
CA GLN A 146 -14.09 19.32 -13.35
C GLN A 146 -12.90 19.15 -14.31
N SER A 147 -11.77 18.67 -13.82
CA SER A 147 -10.58 18.41 -14.66
C SER A 147 -10.79 17.27 -15.65
N MET A 148 -11.70 16.35 -15.36
CA MET A 148 -12.03 15.19 -16.19
C MET A 148 -13.13 15.47 -17.22
N ALA A 149 -13.67 16.70 -17.28
CA ALA A 149 -14.64 17.09 -18.30
C ALA A 149 -14.08 16.87 -19.72
N GLY A 150 -14.75 16.02 -20.50
CA GLY A 150 -14.32 15.65 -21.86
C GLY A 150 -13.14 14.66 -21.93
N VAL A 151 -12.73 14.09 -20.80
CA VAL A 151 -11.67 13.07 -20.70
C VAL A 151 -12.30 11.72 -20.36
N SER A 152 -11.88 10.66 -21.06
CA SER A 152 -12.35 9.30 -20.77
C SER A 152 -11.88 8.84 -19.39
N SER A 153 -12.82 8.33 -18.60
CA SER A 153 -12.61 7.78 -17.25
C SER A 153 -12.80 6.26 -17.23
N ILE A 154 -12.32 5.60 -16.17
CA ILE A 154 -12.44 4.15 -15.99
C ILE A 154 -13.66 3.85 -15.11
N TRP A 155 -14.75 3.42 -15.75
CA TRP A 155 -15.99 3.10 -15.06
C TRP A 155 -16.15 1.64 -14.67
N GLY A 156 -15.43 0.70 -15.28
CA GLY A 156 -15.66 -0.73 -15.05
C GLY A 156 -14.45 -1.60 -15.33
N PRO A 157 -14.66 -2.90 -15.57
CA PRO A 157 -13.59 -3.82 -15.91
C PRO A 157 -12.78 -3.33 -17.11
N HIS A 158 -11.46 -3.24 -16.95
CA HIS A 158 -10.53 -2.88 -18.01
C HIS A 158 -9.47 -3.98 -18.21
N PRO A 159 -9.87 -5.16 -18.70
CA PRO A 159 -9.01 -6.33 -18.70
C PRO A 159 -7.81 -6.20 -19.64
N ALA A 160 -6.65 -6.70 -19.19
CA ALA A 160 -5.53 -6.99 -20.06
C ALA A 160 -5.83 -8.20 -20.96
N LYS A 161 -5.14 -8.30 -22.10
CA LYS A 161 -5.22 -9.45 -23.02
C LYS A 161 -4.83 -10.73 -22.28
N GLY A 162 -5.74 -11.71 -22.29
CA GLY A 162 -5.62 -12.98 -21.57
C GLY A 162 -6.40 -13.02 -20.25
N ILE A 163 -6.82 -11.87 -19.71
CA ILE A 163 -7.74 -11.85 -18.56
C ILE A 163 -9.15 -12.07 -19.07
N GLU A 164 -9.83 -13.05 -18.47
CA GLU A 164 -11.20 -13.41 -18.80
C GLU A 164 -12.05 -13.12 -17.56
N VAL A 165 -12.78 -12.01 -17.61
CA VAL A 165 -13.49 -11.51 -16.44
C VAL A 165 -14.76 -12.31 -16.14
N GLY A 166 -15.45 -12.80 -17.17
CA GLY A 166 -16.69 -13.58 -17.02
C GLY A 166 -17.69 -12.92 -16.06
N ASN A 167 -18.32 -13.73 -15.22
CA ASN A 167 -19.27 -13.28 -14.19
C ASN A 167 -18.58 -12.73 -12.92
N GLU A 168 -17.25 -12.70 -12.88
CA GLU A 168 -16.48 -12.17 -11.74
C GLU A 168 -16.25 -10.66 -11.87
N ALA A 169 -16.59 -10.08 -13.02
CA ALA A 169 -16.58 -8.65 -13.24
C ALA A 169 -17.59 -7.95 -12.31
N SER A 170 -17.18 -6.84 -11.70
CA SER A 170 -18.16 -5.88 -11.19
C SER A 170 -18.87 -5.25 -12.40
N GLU A 171 -20.18 -5.45 -12.51
CA GLU A 171 -20.98 -4.80 -13.54
C GLU A 171 -21.06 -3.28 -13.26
N PRO A 172 -20.55 -2.42 -14.16
CA PRO A 172 -20.80 -0.99 -14.02
C PRO A 172 -22.28 -0.69 -14.22
N LEU A 173 -22.82 0.32 -13.52
CA LEU A 173 -24.23 0.76 -13.70
C LEU A 173 -24.57 1.16 -15.13
N ARG A 174 -23.53 1.37 -15.95
CA ARG A 174 -23.36 1.23 -17.41
C ARG A 174 -22.19 2.16 -17.75
N ALA A 175 -21.36 1.82 -18.75
CA ALA A 175 -20.17 2.62 -19.08
C ALA A 175 -20.49 3.99 -19.73
N ASP A 176 -21.76 4.27 -20.03
CA ASP A 176 -22.27 5.45 -20.74
C ASP A 176 -23.04 6.44 -19.85
N LEU A 177 -23.19 6.17 -18.55
CA LEU A 177 -23.88 7.09 -17.64
C LEU A 177 -22.89 8.03 -16.95
N ASP A 178 -23.08 9.33 -17.16
CA ASP A 178 -22.59 10.35 -16.22
C ASP A 178 -23.39 10.20 -14.90
N ASP A 179 -22.75 9.62 -13.87
CA ASP A 179 -23.33 9.60 -12.53
C ASP A 179 -23.22 10.98 -11.88
N ASP A 180 -24.22 11.83 -12.08
CA ASP A 180 -24.31 13.12 -11.40
C ASP A 180 -24.72 12.98 -9.92
N SER A 181 -25.20 11.80 -9.50
CA SER A 181 -25.64 11.55 -8.13
C SER A 181 -24.52 11.20 -7.16
N TRP A 182 -23.34 10.83 -7.68
CA TRP A 182 -22.18 10.36 -6.89
C TRP A 182 -22.51 9.20 -5.95
N SER A 183 -23.56 8.44 -6.24
CA SER A 183 -24.06 7.39 -5.34
C SER A 183 -23.45 6.03 -5.65
N TRP A 184 -22.95 5.82 -6.88
CA TRP A 184 -22.47 4.51 -7.27
C TRP A 184 -21.19 4.09 -6.54
N GLY A 185 -21.24 2.93 -5.89
CA GLY A 185 -20.13 2.37 -5.11
C GLY A 185 -20.03 2.93 -3.70
N VAL A 186 -20.84 3.93 -3.29
CA VAL A 186 -20.89 4.37 -1.89
C VAL A 186 -21.50 3.26 -1.03
N GLY A 187 -20.84 2.94 0.08
CA GLY A 187 -21.18 1.81 0.95
C GLY A 187 -20.61 0.46 0.51
N GLU A 188 -20.08 0.36 -0.71
CA GLU A 188 -19.39 -0.83 -1.20
C GLU A 188 -18.00 -0.96 -0.55
N GLU A 189 -17.67 -2.15 -0.05
CA GLU A 189 -16.32 -2.48 0.43
C GLU A 189 -15.29 -2.41 -0.69
N ALA A 190 -14.11 -1.86 -0.39
CA ALA A 190 -13.00 -1.84 -1.33
C ALA A 190 -12.25 -3.18 -1.33
N ASP A 191 -12.05 -3.78 -2.51
CA ASP A 191 -11.21 -4.95 -2.70
C ASP A 191 -9.73 -4.63 -2.54
N VAL A 192 -9.33 -3.38 -2.76
CA VAL A 192 -7.95 -2.90 -2.55
C VAL A 192 -7.96 -1.57 -1.81
N ILE A 193 -7.18 -1.46 -0.74
CA ILE A 193 -6.83 -0.18 -0.11
C ILE A 193 -5.32 0.02 -0.17
N THR A 194 -4.87 1.16 -0.72
CA THR A 194 -3.46 1.56 -0.76
C THR A 194 -3.21 2.83 0.04
N TRP A 195 -1.96 3.02 0.46
CA TRP A 195 -1.53 4.17 1.28
C TRP A 195 -0.86 5.27 0.46
N LEU A 196 -0.43 4.95 -0.77
CA LEU A 196 0.13 5.89 -1.74
C LEU A 196 -0.71 5.91 -3.01
N PRO A 197 -0.53 6.94 -3.87
CA PRO A 197 -1.28 7.08 -5.10
C PRO A 197 -1.21 5.86 -6.01
N GLN A 198 -2.34 5.52 -6.62
CA GLN A 198 -2.46 4.49 -7.64
C GLN A 198 -2.28 5.11 -9.03
N PHE A 199 -1.14 4.86 -9.67
CA PHE A 199 -0.78 5.48 -10.95
C PHE A 199 -0.59 4.45 -12.06
N ASP A 200 -0.53 4.92 -13.30
CA ASP A 200 -0.16 4.11 -14.47
C ASP A 200 1.37 4.09 -14.59
N PRO A 201 2.04 2.94 -14.35
CA PRO A 201 3.50 2.88 -14.38
C PRO A 201 4.07 2.90 -15.80
N GLN A 202 3.24 2.85 -16.85
CA GLN A 202 3.78 2.88 -18.21
C GLN A 202 4.52 4.20 -18.47
N ARG A 203 5.74 4.07 -19.02
CA ARG A 203 6.61 5.20 -19.39
C ARG A 203 7.07 6.05 -18.20
N THR A 204 7.03 5.52 -16.99
CA THR A 204 7.80 6.05 -15.85
C THR A 204 9.17 5.36 -15.77
N GLU A 205 10.04 5.87 -14.91
CA GLU A 205 11.34 5.28 -14.57
C GLU A 205 11.27 4.48 -13.26
N TRP A 206 10.07 4.11 -12.81
CA TRP A 206 9.89 3.24 -11.65
C TRP A 206 10.43 1.83 -11.98
N PRO A 207 11.29 1.20 -11.16
CA PRO A 207 12.05 0.02 -11.59
C PRO A 207 11.22 -1.22 -11.90
N PHE A 208 10.02 -1.32 -11.33
CA PHE A 208 9.14 -2.44 -11.57
C PHE A 208 8.17 -2.19 -12.73
N ALA A 209 8.18 -1.01 -13.37
CA ALA A 209 7.26 -0.66 -14.46
C ALA A 209 7.22 -1.70 -15.60
N ASP A 210 8.37 -2.30 -15.92
CA ASP A 210 8.52 -3.30 -16.97
C ASP A 210 8.61 -4.75 -16.45
N ARG A 211 8.35 -4.99 -15.16
CA ARG A 211 8.32 -6.34 -14.58
C ARG A 211 6.96 -7.00 -14.82
N VAL A 212 6.80 -7.45 -16.07
CA VAL A 212 5.60 -8.06 -16.62
C VAL A 212 5.87 -9.51 -16.97
N PHE A 213 5.06 -10.43 -16.49
CA PHE A 213 5.25 -11.86 -16.70
C PHE A 213 4.13 -12.43 -17.57
N ASN A 214 4.52 -13.01 -18.71
CA ASN A 214 3.68 -13.76 -19.66
C ASN A 214 2.46 -13.06 -20.28
N PHE A 215 2.21 -11.78 -19.96
CA PHE A 215 1.19 -11.02 -20.68
C PHE A 215 1.58 -10.83 -22.15
N PRO A 216 0.68 -11.14 -23.12
CA PRO A 216 0.97 -10.96 -24.54
C PRO A 216 1.28 -9.51 -24.93
N GLN A 217 0.75 -8.54 -24.19
CA GLN A 217 0.97 -7.10 -24.42
C GLN A 217 2.33 -6.61 -23.89
N LYS A 218 3.07 -7.42 -23.12
CA LYS A 218 4.37 -7.06 -22.51
C LYS A 218 4.29 -5.72 -21.77
N GLY A 219 5.20 -4.79 -22.04
CA GLY A 219 5.22 -3.43 -21.46
C GLY A 219 3.95 -2.59 -21.72
N ARG A 220 3.12 -2.96 -22.70
CA ARG A 220 1.87 -2.24 -23.04
C ARG A 220 0.64 -2.75 -22.28
N THR A 221 0.80 -3.74 -21.41
CA THR A 221 -0.30 -4.28 -20.60
C THR A 221 -0.88 -3.18 -19.72
N PRO A 222 -2.21 -2.93 -19.74
CA PRO A 222 -2.82 -1.93 -18.86
C PRO A 222 -2.56 -2.32 -17.41
N ARG A 223 -2.19 -1.37 -16.56
CA ARG A 223 -1.80 -1.63 -15.17
C ARG A 223 -2.01 -0.41 -14.29
N ARG A 224 -2.18 -0.67 -13.01
CA ARG A 224 -2.03 0.32 -11.93
C ARG A 224 -1.03 -0.20 -10.92
N THR A 225 -0.45 0.72 -10.17
CA THR A 225 0.47 0.39 -9.08
C THR A 225 0.41 1.46 -8.02
N SER A 226 0.73 1.09 -6.78
CA SER A 226 0.99 2.01 -5.67
C SER A 226 2.28 1.56 -5.02
N VAL A 227 3.31 2.40 -5.03
CA VAL A 227 4.62 2.04 -4.44
C VAL A 227 4.46 1.68 -2.97
N VAL A 228 5.39 0.84 -2.48
CA VAL A 228 5.36 0.17 -1.17
C VAL A 228 4.32 -0.95 -1.15
N ALA A 229 4.80 -2.19 -1.05
CA ALA A 229 3.98 -3.38 -1.01
C ALA A 229 3.34 -3.49 0.37
N MET A 230 2.35 -2.62 0.62
CA MET A 230 1.51 -2.62 1.80
C MET A 230 0.10 -2.19 1.40
N SER A 231 -0.87 -3.06 1.60
CA SER A 231 -2.26 -2.81 1.18
C SER A 231 -3.26 -3.68 1.95
N ARG A 232 -4.53 -3.26 1.98
CA ARG A 232 -5.64 -4.20 2.22
C ARG A 232 -6.01 -4.84 0.90
N VAL A 233 -6.21 -6.15 0.89
CA VAL A 233 -6.73 -6.90 -0.27
C VAL A 233 -7.86 -7.82 0.15
N SER A 234 -8.89 -7.99 -0.68
CA SER A 234 -9.98 -8.96 -0.43
C SER A 234 -9.57 -10.40 -0.78
N ALA A 235 -10.17 -11.37 -0.10
CA ALA A 235 -10.06 -12.79 -0.44
C ALA A 235 -10.49 -13.06 -1.89
N ARG A 236 -11.53 -12.34 -2.36
CA ARG A 236 -12.00 -12.39 -3.76
C ARG A 236 -10.88 -11.99 -4.72
N LEU A 237 -10.22 -10.85 -4.50
CA LEU A 237 -9.13 -10.39 -5.35
C LEU A 237 -7.98 -11.41 -5.38
N LEU A 238 -7.56 -11.92 -4.21
CA LEU A 238 -6.50 -12.92 -4.12
C LEU A 238 -6.85 -14.21 -4.86
N ARG A 239 -8.12 -14.65 -4.81
CA ARG A 239 -8.61 -15.80 -5.59
C ARG A 239 -8.50 -15.57 -7.10
N LEU A 240 -8.87 -14.38 -7.58
CA LEU A 240 -8.78 -14.04 -9.02
C LEU A 240 -7.32 -13.97 -9.48
N MET A 241 -6.45 -13.32 -8.68
CA MET A 241 -5.01 -13.30 -8.92
C MET A 241 -4.43 -14.72 -8.98
N HIS A 242 -4.81 -15.58 -8.02
CA HIS A 242 -4.36 -16.97 -7.97
C HIS A 242 -4.81 -17.72 -9.22
N LYS A 243 -6.08 -17.60 -9.61
CA LYS A 243 -6.65 -18.25 -10.79
C LYS A 243 -5.88 -17.87 -12.07
N ASP A 244 -5.75 -16.58 -12.37
CA ASP A 244 -5.05 -16.16 -13.60
C ASP A 244 -3.57 -16.57 -13.60
N LYS A 245 -2.94 -16.58 -12.43
CA LYS A 245 -1.54 -16.99 -12.30
C LYS A 245 -1.36 -18.51 -12.52
N THR A 246 -2.23 -19.35 -11.97
CA THR A 246 -2.13 -20.82 -12.10
C THR A 246 -2.64 -21.33 -13.44
N GLU A 247 -3.75 -20.80 -13.93
CA GLU A 247 -4.37 -21.24 -15.19
C GLU A 247 -3.63 -20.68 -16.40
N LYS A 248 -3.17 -19.42 -16.34
CA LYS A 248 -2.65 -18.71 -17.52
C LYS A 248 -1.20 -18.27 -17.40
N GLY A 249 -0.61 -18.36 -16.21
CA GLY A 249 0.76 -17.91 -15.98
C GLY A 249 0.92 -16.39 -16.01
N LEU A 250 -0.16 -15.62 -15.86
CA LEU A 250 -0.10 -14.15 -15.93
C LEU A 250 0.37 -13.57 -14.59
N GLY A 251 1.33 -12.65 -14.63
CA GLY A 251 1.87 -12.05 -13.41
C GLY A 251 2.41 -10.65 -13.62
N LEU A 252 2.42 -9.88 -12.54
CA LEU A 252 3.06 -8.57 -12.45
C LEU A 252 3.94 -8.56 -11.20
N ALA A 253 4.94 -7.68 -11.15
CA ALA A 253 5.72 -7.53 -9.93
C ALA A 253 4.90 -6.90 -8.79
N SER A 254 4.93 -7.57 -7.65
CA SER A 254 4.76 -6.98 -6.32
C SER A 254 3.57 -6.02 -6.26
N GLU A 255 3.81 -4.72 -6.03
CA GLU A 255 2.85 -3.66 -5.80
C GLU A 255 1.87 -3.40 -6.95
N MET A 256 2.25 -3.79 -8.18
CA MET A 256 1.37 -3.67 -9.33
C MET A 256 0.20 -4.65 -9.25
N SER A 257 0.39 -5.80 -8.59
CA SER A 257 -0.50 -6.94 -8.77
C SER A 257 -1.92 -6.66 -8.24
N PRO A 258 -2.13 -6.24 -6.98
CA PRO A 258 -3.49 -6.09 -6.47
C PRO A 258 -4.29 -5.01 -7.22
N THR A 259 -3.69 -3.84 -7.41
CA THR A 259 -4.34 -2.70 -8.08
C THR A 259 -4.62 -2.98 -9.56
N SER A 260 -3.74 -3.71 -10.25
CA SER A 260 -3.97 -4.10 -11.65
C SER A 260 -5.05 -5.17 -11.78
N TRP A 261 -5.12 -6.16 -10.89
CA TRP A 261 -6.23 -7.12 -10.92
C TRP A 261 -7.56 -6.48 -10.56
N ALA A 262 -7.57 -5.52 -9.63
CA ALA A 262 -8.76 -4.72 -9.36
C ALA A 262 -9.21 -3.94 -10.61
N LEU A 263 -8.27 -3.34 -11.36
CA LEU A 263 -8.56 -2.72 -12.65
C LEU A 263 -9.16 -3.71 -13.66
N TYR A 264 -8.58 -4.90 -13.79
CA TYR A 264 -9.02 -5.88 -14.80
C TYR A 264 -10.45 -6.35 -14.57
N TYR A 265 -10.80 -6.62 -13.32
CA TYR A 265 -12.11 -7.14 -12.94
C TYR A 265 -13.11 -6.04 -12.55
N GLY A 266 -12.72 -4.76 -12.61
CA GLY A 266 -13.58 -3.64 -12.26
C GLY A 266 -13.87 -3.53 -10.76
N LEU A 267 -13.04 -4.13 -9.92
CA LEU A 267 -13.19 -4.14 -8.48
C LEU A 267 -12.88 -2.77 -7.87
N LYS A 268 -13.47 -2.46 -6.71
CA LYS A 268 -13.28 -1.16 -6.06
C LYS A 268 -11.89 -1.10 -5.43
N SER A 269 -11.06 -0.20 -5.94
CA SER A 269 -9.71 0.06 -5.45
C SER A 269 -9.63 1.50 -4.97
N VAL A 270 -9.23 1.73 -3.72
CA VAL A 270 -9.21 3.07 -3.11
C VAL A 270 -7.82 3.38 -2.58
N GLN A 271 -7.32 4.57 -2.88
CA GLN A 271 -6.20 5.14 -2.15
C GLN A 271 -6.72 5.91 -0.94
N VAL A 272 -6.21 5.59 0.24
CA VAL A 272 -6.52 6.35 1.47
C VAL A 272 -5.47 7.46 1.62
N PRO A 273 -5.87 8.74 1.66
CA PRO A 273 -4.97 9.88 1.83
C PRO A 273 -4.53 10.03 3.29
N GLN A 274 -3.85 9.01 3.81
CA GLN A 274 -3.29 9.02 5.16
C GLN A 274 -2.29 10.18 5.32
N PRO A 275 -2.16 10.79 6.51
CA PRO A 275 -1.24 11.90 6.73
C PRO A 275 0.22 11.54 6.43
N ILE A 276 0.77 12.10 5.35
CA ILE A 276 2.18 11.98 4.98
C ILE A 276 2.90 13.27 5.34
N TYR A 277 3.97 13.15 6.11
CA TYR A 277 4.76 14.29 6.58
C TYR A 277 6.06 14.38 5.79
N HIS A 278 6.57 15.58 5.60
CA HIS A 278 7.81 15.83 4.88
C HIS A 278 8.90 16.32 5.83
N ALA A 279 10.16 15.93 5.59
CA ALA A 279 11.29 16.25 6.47
C ALA A 279 11.65 17.73 6.54
N HIS A 280 11.15 18.52 5.59
CA HIS A 280 11.45 19.94 5.46
C HIS A 280 10.19 20.72 5.17
N SER A 281 10.13 21.97 5.67
CA SER A 281 9.11 22.93 5.23
C SER A 281 9.21 23.11 3.72
N THR A 282 8.09 22.93 3.04
CA THR A 282 7.98 22.97 1.58
C THR A 282 6.80 23.85 1.21
N ASP A 283 6.94 24.68 0.18
CA ASP A 283 5.80 25.42 -0.36
C ASP A 283 4.75 24.41 -0.89
N PRO A 284 3.52 24.40 -0.37
CA PRO A 284 2.53 23.40 -0.76
C PRO A 284 2.16 23.46 -2.25
N VAL A 285 2.21 24.64 -2.86
CA VAL A 285 1.88 24.82 -4.28
C VAL A 285 2.98 24.23 -5.16
N GLU A 286 4.26 24.52 -4.88
CA GLU A 286 5.40 23.89 -5.56
C GLU A 286 5.39 22.37 -5.39
N LEU A 287 5.13 21.88 -4.16
CA LEU A 287 5.01 20.45 -3.89
C LEU A 287 3.92 19.81 -4.75
N ASN A 288 2.74 20.43 -4.83
CA ASN A 288 1.64 19.93 -5.65
C ASN A 288 2.02 19.87 -7.14
N LEU A 289 2.65 20.91 -7.67
CA LEU A 289 3.08 20.96 -9.08
C LEU A 289 4.06 19.85 -9.42
N ARG A 290 4.90 19.41 -8.48
CA ARG A 290 5.90 18.35 -8.67
C ARG A 290 5.37 16.95 -8.36
N ALA A 291 4.50 16.80 -7.35
CA ALA A 291 3.94 15.52 -6.94
C ALA A 291 2.80 15.05 -7.86
N ASN A 292 1.96 15.98 -8.30
CA ASN A 292 0.75 15.72 -9.08
C ASN A 292 0.91 16.18 -10.54
N THR A 293 2.07 15.91 -11.13
CA THR A 293 2.34 16.19 -12.55
C THR A 293 1.49 15.32 -13.47
N GLY A 294 1.15 15.83 -14.64
CA GLY A 294 0.43 15.09 -15.67
C GLY A 294 -0.82 15.83 -16.14
N LYS A 295 -1.47 15.26 -17.16
CA LYS A 295 -2.79 15.72 -17.61
C LYS A 295 -3.87 14.98 -16.83
N PRO A 296 -5.10 15.50 -16.74
CA PRO A 296 -6.23 14.75 -16.19
C PRO A 296 -6.32 13.33 -16.78
N GLY A 297 -6.58 12.34 -15.94
CA GLY A 297 -6.55 10.91 -16.29
C GLY A 297 -5.15 10.26 -16.28
N LYS A 298 -4.08 11.05 -16.23
CA LYS A 298 -2.68 10.60 -16.29
C LYS A 298 -1.79 11.32 -15.27
N ILE A 299 -2.34 11.62 -14.09
CA ILE A 299 -1.61 12.23 -12.99
C ILE A 299 -0.65 11.21 -12.38
N SER A 300 0.52 11.70 -11.99
CA SER A 300 1.66 10.90 -11.52
C SER A 300 2.05 9.79 -12.51
N ALA A 301 1.82 9.97 -13.82
CA ALA A 301 2.17 9.01 -14.86
C ALA A 301 3.09 9.61 -15.94
N GLY A 302 3.79 8.74 -16.67
CA GLY A 302 4.67 9.14 -17.76
C GLY A 302 5.99 9.82 -17.34
N ARG A 303 6.63 10.49 -18.30
CA ARG A 303 8.03 10.97 -18.20
C ARG A 303 8.28 12.11 -17.20
N ASN A 304 7.24 12.75 -16.68
CA ASN A 304 7.37 13.79 -15.67
C ASN A 304 6.79 13.34 -14.32
N SER A 305 6.44 12.06 -14.19
CA SER A 305 5.86 11.50 -12.97
C SER A 305 6.81 11.65 -11.78
N ILE A 306 6.22 11.93 -10.61
CA ILE A 306 6.89 11.83 -9.31
C ILE A 306 7.57 10.48 -9.06
N TRP A 307 7.14 9.43 -9.77
CA TRP A 307 7.69 8.07 -9.69
C TRP A 307 8.89 7.82 -10.60
N ASN A 308 9.37 8.84 -11.32
CA ASN A 308 10.64 8.77 -12.02
C ASN A 308 11.78 8.90 -11.02
N TRP A 309 12.34 7.76 -10.64
CA TRP A 309 13.36 7.70 -9.60
C TRP A 309 14.56 8.60 -9.91
N ASN A 310 15.19 9.09 -8.84
CA ASN A 310 16.29 10.05 -8.88
C ASN A 310 15.93 11.47 -9.32
N GLN A 311 14.76 11.72 -9.88
CA GLN A 311 14.32 13.08 -10.26
C GLN A 311 13.59 13.81 -9.13
N HIS A 312 13.06 13.06 -8.17
CA HIS A 312 12.21 13.58 -7.09
C HIS A 312 12.59 13.07 -5.70
N ASN A 313 13.84 12.59 -5.52
CA ASN A 313 14.31 12.04 -4.25
C ASN A 313 14.24 13.05 -3.10
N ASP A 314 14.34 14.35 -3.41
CA ASP A 314 14.17 15.44 -2.45
C ASP A 314 12.75 15.51 -1.87
N ILE A 315 11.75 14.92 -2.54
CA ILE A 315 10.37 14.75 -2.06
C ILE A 315 10.17 13.32 -1.54
N ILE A 316 10.21 12.33 -2.43
CA ILE A 316 9.76 10.97 -2.11
C ILE A 316 10.66 10.26 -1.09
N MET A 317 11.97 10.55 -1.06
CA MET A 317 12.88 9.98 -0.05
C MET A 317 12.97 10.84 1.22
N LYS A 318 12.11 11.85 1.35
CA LYS A 318 12.02 12.77 2.50
C LYS A 318 10.64 12.78 3.14
N ILE A 319 9.71 11.94 2.68
CA ILE A 319 8.40 11.76 3.33
C ILE A 319 8.43 10.67 4.41
N SER A 320 7.45 10.70 5.31
CA SER A 320 7.32 9.75 6.42
C SER A 320 6.97 8.32 5.99
N TYR A 321 6.57 8.11 4.73
CA TYR A 321 6.15 6.80 4.21
C TYR A 321 6.75 6.55 2.82
N MET A 322 7.97 6.03 2.77
CA MET A 322 8.64 5.58 1.55
C MET A 322 9.84 4.69 1.91
N PHE A 323 10.01 3.56 1.22
CA PHE A 323 11.04 2.53 1.50
C PHE A 323 12.49 3.03 1.64
N GLY A 324 12.83 4.17 1.02
CA GLY A 324 14.16 4.78 1.04
C GLY A 324 14.29 6.01 1.93
N SER A 325 13.25 6.35 2.70
CA SER A 325 13.24 7.51 3.57
C SER A 325 13.99 7.25 4.87
N GLU A 326 14.91 8.15 5.24
CA GLU A 326 15.54 8.15 6.56
C GLU A 326 14.69 8.90 7.60
N PHE A 327 13.70 9.67 7.15
CA PHE A 327 12.94 10.59 7.99
C PHE A 327 12.05 9.85 9.00
N SER A 328 11.38 8.79 8.54
CA SER A 328 10.53 7.91 9.34
C SER A 328 11.27 7.30 10.53
N GLU A 329 12.44 6.70 10.30
CA GLU A 329 13.27 6.15 11.36
C GLU A 329 13.74 7.22 12.36
N ARG A 330 14.22 8.35 11.84
CA ARG A 330 14.68 9.48 12.67
C ARG A 330 13.61 9.98 13.63
N ILE A 331 12.41 10.23 13.10
CA ILE A 331 11.26 10.66 13.92
C ILE A 331 10.89 9.60 14.95
N TYR A 332 10.82 8.33 14.53
CA TYR A 332 10.44 7.24 15.43
C TYR A 332 11.43 7.09 16.59
N ARG A 333 12.73 7.21 16.33
CA ARG A 333 13.77 7.16 17.36
C ARG A 333 13.70 8.36 18.32
N ALA A 334 13.43 9.56 17.79
CA ALA A 334 13.22 10.74 18.61
C ALA A 334 11.98 10.60 19.51
N TRP A 335 10.89 10.05 18.97
CA TRP A 335 9.68 9.72 19.73
C TRP A 335 9.93 8.71 20.86
N LEU A 336 10.79 7.71 20.64
CA LEU A 336 11.21 6.77 21.68
C LEU A 336 12.21 7.34 22.71
N GLY A 337 12.63 8.60 22.56
CA GLY A 337 13.61 9.25 23.46
C GLY A 337 15.05 8.73 23.28
N TYR A 338 15.38 8.20 22.10
CA TYR A 338 16.73 7.70 21.79
C TYR A 338 17.68 8.81 21.32
N ASP A 339 17.13 9.92 20.83
CA ASP A 339 17.88 11.09 20.38
C ASP A 339 17.99 12.14 21.50
N GLY A 340 19.03 12.99 21.43
CA GLY A 340 19.26 14.10 22.36
C GLY A 340 18.52 15.39 21.95
N GLU A 341 18.60 16.39 22.83
CA GLU A 341 17.90 17.69 22.75
C GLU A 341 18.01 18.39 21.38
N GLU A 342 19.22 18.45 20.81
CA GLU A 342 19.49 19.11 19.53
C GLU A 342 18.65 18.51 18.39
N LYS A 343 18.60 17.17 18.32
CA LYS A 343 17.85 16.46 17.27
C LYS A 343 16.34 16.58 17.49
N VAL A 344 15.87 16.42 18.72
CA VAL A 344 14.44 16.58 19.06
C VAL A 344 13.95 17.98 18.70
N SER A 345 14.75 19.01 18.99
CA SER A 345 14.44 20.40 18.64
C SER A 345 14.39 20.62 17.13
N TYR A 346 15.31 20.01 16.36
CA TYR A 346 15.28 20.07 14.89
C TYR A 346 13.98 19.47 14.33
N TYR A 347 13.57 18.28 14.80
CA TYR A 347 12.35 17.64 14.31
C TYR A 347 11.09 18.41 14.69
N ALA A 348 11.02 18.95 15.91
CA ALA A 348 9.91 19.78 16.35
C ALA A 348 9.73 21.04 15.48
N GLY A 349 10.85 21.65 15.05
CA GLY A 349 10.83 22.78 14.13
C GLY A 349 10.48 22.41 12.68
N ALA A 350 10.86 21.21 12.22
CA ALA A 350 10.59 20.74 10.87
C ALA A 350 9.14 20.23 10.69
N LEU A 351 8.59 19.60 11.72
CA LEU A 351 7.24 19.07 11.79
C LEU A 351 6.30 20.14 12.37
N THR A 352 5.96 21.17 11.61
CA THR A 352 5.01 22.19 12.08
C THR A 352 3.58 21.67 12.00
N GLY A 353 2.88 21.61 13.14
CA GLY A 353 1.47 21.20 13.19
C GLY A 353 0.87 21.27 14.59
N PRO A 354 -0.45 21.43 14.75
CA PRO A 354 -1.11 21.67 16.04
C PRO A 354 -1.02 20.48 17.02
N LEU A 355 -0.66 19.29 16.55
CA LEU A 355 -0.54 18.06 17.33
C LEU A 355 0.91 17.60 17.52
N ILE A 356 1.88 18.42 17.09
CA ILE A 356 3.30 18.13 17.23
C ILE A 356 3.84 19.06 18.29
N SER A 357 4.30 18.48 19.39
CA SER A 357 4.96 19.22 20.47
C SER A 357 6.22 18.48 20.89
N ALA A 358 7.18 19.21 21.43
CA ALA A 358 8.38 18.62 21.99
C ALA A 358 8.63 19.25 23.35
N ASP A 359 8.94 18.40 24.33
CA ASP A 359 9.67 18.87 25.51
C ASP A 359 11.14 18.73 25.17
N THR A 360 11.78 19.86 24.90
CA THR A 360 13.16 19.89 24.41
C THR A 360 14.18 19.84 25.55
N TYR A 361 13.77 20.11 26.79
CA TYR A 361 14.69 20.27 27.90
C TYR A 361 14.82 18.99 28.73
N GLU A 362 16.05 18.60 29.05
CA GLU A 362 16.27 17.62 30.12
C GLU A 362 15.92 18.23 31.48
N LYS A 363 14.88 17.72 32.14
CA LYS A 363 14.43 18.20 33.45
C LYS A 363 14.28 17.03 34.41
N ASN A 364 14.93 17.11 35.58
CA ASN A 364 14.82 16.09 36.63
C ASN A 364 15.13 14.65 36.15
N GLY A 365 16.10 14.46 35.26
CA GLY A 365 16.44 13.15 34.68
C GLY A 365 15.49 12.64 33.60
N HIS A 366 14.47 13.41 33.22
CA HIS A 366 13.62 13.13 32.06
C HIS A 366 14.30 13.63 30.80
N ARG A 367 14.34 12.77 29.77
CA ARG A 367 14.93 13.08 28.47
C ARG A 367 13.99 13.94 27.62
N PRO A 368 14.52 14.65 26.62
CA PRO A 368 13.71 15.35 25.64
C PRO A 368 12.81 14.34 24.93
N HIS A 369 11.53 14.67 24.79
CA HIS A 369 10.56 13.77 24.17
C HIS A 369 9.74 14.50 23.12
N LEU A 370 9.54 13.82 22.01
CA LEU A 370 8.72 14.29 20.90
C LEU A 370 7.33 13.69 21.05
N CYS A 371 6.30 14.52 21.08
CA CYS A 371 4.90 14.12 20.98
C CYS A 371 4.47 14.20 19.52
N LEU A 372 3.97 13.09 18.99
CA LEU A 372 3.55 12.99 17.60
C LEU A 372 2.05 12.73 17.52
N PRO A 373 1.37 13.24 16.48
CA PRO A 373 0.08 12.71 16.09
C PRO A 373 0.21 11.23 15.68
N PRO A 374 -0.91 10.53 15.44
CA PRO A 374 -0.86 9.26 14.75
C PRO A 374 -0.20 9.43 13.37
N MET A 375 0.91 8.71 13.16
CA MET A 375 1.73 8.77 11.95
C MET A 375 2.04 7.35 11.49
N PHE A 376 1.83 7.09 10.20
CA PHE A 376 2.31 5.86 9.58
C PHE A 376 3.71 6.09 9.01
N LEU A 377 4.68 5.38 9.58
CA LEU A 377 6.11 5.57 9.38
C LEU A 377 6.70 4.37 8.65
N HIS A 378 7.37 4.61 7.53
CA HIS A 378 8.09 3.57 6.79
C HIS A 378 9.31 4.15 6.05
N PRO A 379 10.48 3.50 6.12
CA PRO A 379 10.83 2.37 6.98
C PRO A 379 11.39 2.81 8.36
N VAL A 380 11.39 1.89 9.30
CA VAL A 380 12.09 1.97 10.58
C VAL A 380 12.90 0.67 10.74
N LYS A 381 14.19 0.73 10.42
CA LYS A 381 15.07 -0.45 10.38
C LYS A 381 15.91 -0.59 11.64
N ASN A 382 16.32 0.54 12.24
CA ASN A 382 17.12 0.57 13.45
C ASN A 382 16.30 0.94 14.69
N THR A 383 15.91 -0.08 15.45
CA THR A 383 15.28 0.07 16.77
C THR A 383 16.26 -0.15 17.92
N LYS A 384 17.56 -0.33 17.66
CA LYS A 384 18.57 -0.49 18.72
C LYS A 384 18.84 0.86 19.37
N ARG A 385 18.91 0.87 20.69
CA ARG A 385 19.27 2.06 21.45
C ARG A 385 20.73 2.43 21.25
#